data_AF-A0A0R1H6P9-F1
#
_entry.id   AF-A0A0R1H6P9-F1
#
_cell.length_a   1.000
_cell.length_b   1.000
_cell.length_c   1.000
_cell.angle_alpha   90.00
_cell.angle_beta   90.00
_cell.angle_gamma   90.00
#
_symmetry.space_group_name_H-M   'P 1'
#
loop_
_entity.id
_entity.type
_entity.pdbx_description
1 polymer ?
#
loop_
_entity_poly.entity_id
_entity_poly.type
_entity_poly.pdbx_seq_one_letter_code
_entity_poly.pdbx_strand_id
1 'polypeptide(L)'
;MKGDFILASTNHTTPSETVAEQPTPILGQMSIFAAILFVASLISPLFPASLPVPTPVIGIVILYILLATHILKLRNVEKFADFMISLIAFLFVPAGVQLAASLDILKAQGLQITAVVLIATIVMLVLVSYTAVGLIWLRQHLFRRTTAAEQESTL
;
A
#
# COMPACT_ATOMS: atom_id res chain seq x y z
N MET A 1 -29.87 -38.91 -41.69
CA MET A 1 -30.75 -38.09 -40.85
C MET A 1 -30.55 -38.53 -39.41
N LYS A 2 -30.18 -37.60 -38.53
CA LYS A 2 -30.15 -37.70 -37.06
C LYS A 2 -29.12 -38.68 -36.51
N GLY A 3 -27.88 -38.21 -36.49
CA GLY A 3 -26.81 -38.81 -35.71
C GLY A 3 -27.06 -38.65 -34.23
N ASP A 4 -26.79 -39.74 -33.51
CA ASP A 4 -26.76 -39.91 -32.07
C ASP A 4 -25.63 -39.11 -31.37
N PHE A 5 -25.40 -37.87 -31.81
CA PHE A 5 -24.35 -36.99 -31.29
C PHE A 5 -24.89 -35.98 -30.26
N ILE A 6 -26.16 -36.09 -29.87
CA ILE A 6 -26.80 -35.18 -28.91
C ILE A 6 -26.69 -35.68 -27.45
N LEU A 7 -26.05 -36.82 -27.16
CA LEU A 7 -25.98 -37.38 -25.80
C LEU A 7 -24.56 -37.64 -25.24
N ALA A 8 -23.59 -36.74 -25.44
CA ALA A 8 -22.31 -36.84 -24.71
C ALA A 8 -21.55 -35.50 -24.58
N SER A 9 -22.10 -34.54 -23.83
CA SER A 9 -21.30 -33.67 -22.96
C SER A 9 -22.22 -32.94 -21.99
N THR A 10 -22.87 -33.73 -21.15
CA THR A 10 -23.44 -33.29 -19.89
C THR A 10 -22.34 -32.74 -19.01
N ASN A 11 -22.58 -31.53 -18.50
CA ASN A 11 -22.12 -31.06 -17.20
C ASN A 11 -20.65 -30.59 -17.12
N HIS A 12 -20.46 -29.30 -17.35
CA HIS A 12 -19.81 -28.40 -16.39
C HIS A 12 -20.23 -26.96 -16.74
N THR A 13 -21.53 -26.68 -16.61
CA THR A 13 -21.90 -25.39 -16.01
C THR A 13 -21.43 -25.50 -14.58
N THR A 14 -20.22 -25.02 -14.28
CA THR A 14 -19.93 -24.63 -12.90
C THR A 14 -20.94 -23.51 -12.62
N PRO A 15 -21.94 -23.73 -11.75
CA PRO A 15 -22.46 -22.58 -11.04
C PRO A 15 -21.21 -22.15 -10.26
N SER A 16 -20.54 -21.09 -10.71
CA SER A 16 -19.72 -20.34 -9.77
C SER A 16 -20.74 -19.82 -8.77
N GLU A 17 -21.06 -20.65 -7.78
CA GLU A 17 -21.75 -20.26 -6.58
C GLU A 17 -21.09 -18.95 -6.21
N THR A 18 -21.92 -17.93 -6.27
CA THR A 18 -21.82 -16.72 -5.50
C THR A 18 -21.67 -17.15 -4.05
N VAL A 19 -20.46 -17.57 -3.65
CA VAL A 19 -20.05 -17.51 -2.26
C VAL A 19 -20.19 -16.04 -1.93
N ALA A 20 -21.25 -15.73 -1.19
CA ALA A 20 -21.59 -14.41 -0.72
C ALA A 20 -20.48 -13.91 0.22
N GLU A 21 -19.33 -13.54 -0.35
CA GLU A 21 -18.31 -12.83 0.39
C GLU A 21 -18.70 -11.36 0.36
N GLN A 22 -19.51 -11.00 1.35
CA GLN A 22 -20.02 -9.66 1.62
C GLN A 22 -18.92 -8.62 1.31
N PRO A 23 -19.11 -7.71 0.35
CA PRO A 23 -18.23 -6.56 0.24
C PRO A 23 -18.34 -5.85 1.58
N THR A 24 -17.26 -5.86 2.38
CA THR A 24 -17.27 -5.12 3.65
C THR A 24 -17.82 -3.74 3.37
N PRO A 25 -18.90 -3.32 4.06
CA PRO A 25 -19.49 -2.01 3.84
C PRO A 25 -18.39 -0.96 3.97
N ILE A 26 -18.50 0.16 3.25
CA ILE A 26 -17.49 1.23 3.30
C ILE A 26 -17.19 1.63 4.76
N LEU A 27 -18.21 1.58 5.61
CA LEU A 27 -18.10 1.79 7.06
C LEU A 27 -17.16 0.79 7.77
N GLY A 28 -17.16 -0.48 7.35
CA GLY A 28 -16.23 -1.50 7.84
C GLY A 28 -14.79 -1.28 7.37
N GLN A 29 -14.60 -0.68 6.19
CA GLN A 29 -13.26 -0.29 5.74
C GLN A 29 -12.74 0.89 6.56
N MET A 30 -13.59 1.89 6.82
CA MET A 30 -13.28 3.03 7.67
C MET A 30 -12.91 2.59 9.09
N SER A 31 -13.64 1.62 9.67
CA SER A 31 -13.34 1.11 11.00
C SER A 31 -12.00 0.37 11.04
N ILE A 32 -11.59 -0.32 9.97
CA ILE A 32 -10.25 -0.91 9.85
C ILE A 32 -9.16 0.18 9.93
N PHE A 33 -9.26 1.25 9.11
CA PHE A 33 -8.26 2.32 9.13
C PHE A 33 -8.24 3.03 10.49
N ALA A 34 -9.40 3.27 11.09
CA ALA A 34 -9.52 3.86 12.41
C ALA A 34 -8.90 2.97 13.50
N ALA A 35 -9.15 1.66 13.48
CA ALA A 35 -8.58 0.71 14.43
C ALA A 35 -7.05 0.65 14.31
N ILE A 36 -6.53 0.61 13.08
CA ILE A 36 -5.07 0.60 12.83
C ILE A 36 -4.43 1.91 13.30
N LEU A 37 -5.04 3.06 13.02
CA LEU A 37 -4.55 4.35 13.50
C LEU A 37 -4.65 4.47 15.02
N PHE A 38 -5.69 3.91 15.64
CA PHE A 38 -5.83 3.86 17.09
C PHE A 38 -4.68 3.06 17.71
N VAL A 39 -4.43 1.84 17.22
CA VAL A 39 -3.30 1.01 17.66
C VAL A 39 -1.96 1.71 17.41
N ALA A 40 -1.78 2.32 16.23
CA ALA A 40 -0.58 3.10 15.92
C ALA A 40 -0.40 4.30 16.86
N SER A 41 -1.49 4.95 17.28
CA SER A 41 -1.48 6.08 18.21
C SER A 41 -1.07 5.65 19.62
N LEU A 42 -1.47 4.45 20.05
CA LEU A 42 -1.04 3.85 21.32
C LEU A 42 0.45 3.47 21.30
N ILE A 43 0.97 3.08 20.13
CA ILE A 43 2.38 2.70 19.94
C ILE A 43 3.29 3.93 19.77
N SER A 44 2.78 4.99 19.13
CA SER A 44 3.52 6.24 18.88
C SER A 44 4.28 6.78 20.11
N PRO A 45 3.68 6.89 21.32
CA PRO A 45 4.38 7.38 22.52
C PRO A 45 5.42 6.40 23.09
N LEU A 46 5.45 5.14 22.64
CA LEU A 46 6.48 4.17 23.04
C LEU A 46 7.80 4.40 22.29
N PHE A 47 7.79 5.14 21.18
CA PHE A 47 9.02 5.52 20.49
C PHE A 47 9.78 6.61 21.26
N PRO A 48 11.12 6.57 21.27
CA PRO A 48 11.93 7.55 21.97
C PRO A 48 11.65 8.96 21.45
N ALA A 49 11.52 9.92 22.35
CA ALA A 49 11.22 11.33 22.04
C ALA A 49 12.22 12.01 21.09
N SER A 50 13.39 11.39 20.87
CA SER A 50 14.40 11.82 19.90
C SER A 50 14.02 11.57 18.44
N LEU A 51 13.05 10.68 18.16
CA LEU A 51 12.60 10.37 16.81
C LEU A 51 11.06 10.27 16.78
N PRO A 52 10.36 11.41 16.72
CA PRO A 52 8.89 11.42 16.64
C PRO A 52 8.45 10.87 15.29
N VAL A 53 7.97 9.62 15.28
CA VAL A 53 7.42 9.00 14.07
C VAL A 53 5.94 9.38 13.95
N PRO A 54 5.48 9.93 12.82
CA PRO A 54 4.07 10.22 12.64
C PRO A 54 3.20 8.97 12.74
N THR A 55 2.09 9.04 13.48
CA THR A 55 1.14 7.94 13.65
C THR A 55 0.72 7.27 12.34
N PRO A 56 0.44 8.00 11.23
CA PRO A 56 0.09 7.37 9.95
C PRO A 56 1.19 6.49 9.37
N VAL A 57 2.47 6.82 9.58
CA VAL A 57 3.60 6.02 9.08
C VAL A 57 3.62 4.66 9.79
N ILE A 58 3.43 4.65 11.11
CA ILE A 58 3.30 3.41 11.90
C ILE A 58 2.07 2.62 11.43
N GLY A 59 0.95 3.29 11.17
CA GLY A 59 -0.27 2.66 10.67
C GLY A 59 -0.07 1.93 9.33
N ILE A 60 0.68 2.52 8.39
CA ILE A 60 1.00 1.89 7.10
C ILE A 60 1.81 0.61 7.30
N VAL A 61 2.79 0.62 8.21
CA VAL A 61 3.60 -0.57 8.52
C VAL A 61 2.75 -1.69 9.11
N ILE A 62 1.86 -1.36 10.06
CA ILE A 62 0.93 -2.33 10.67
C ILE A 62 -0.02 -2.90 9.62
N LEU A 63 -0.64 -2.04 8.81
CA LEU A 63 -1.54 -2.45 7.73
C LEU A 63 -0.83 -3.39 6.75
N TYR A 64 0.41 -3.06 6.37
CA TYR A 64 1.23 -3.90 5.50
C TYR A 64 1.47 -5.29 6.10
N ILE A 65 1.80 -5.39 7.39
CA ILE A 65 2.01 -6.69 8.06
C ILE A 65 0.69 -7.49 8.11
N LEU A 66 -0.44 -6.85 8.41
CA LEU A 66 -1.76 -7.48 8.44
C LEU A 66 -2.18 -8.02 7.06
N LEU A 67 -1.78 -7.32 6.00
CA LEU A 67 -2.01 -7.71 4.62
C LEU A 67 -1.06 -8.83 4.19
N ALA A 68 0.22 -8.75 4.57
CA ALA A 68 1.24 -9.76 4.29
C ALA A 68 0.97 -11.10 4.99
N THR A 69 0.39 -11.06 6.20
CA THR A 69 -0.07 -12.25 6.93
C THR A 69 -1.40 -12.81 6.43
N HIS A 70 -2.01 -12.18 5.41
CA HIS A 70 -3.27 -12.57 4.77
C HIS A 70 -4.49 -12.59 5.70
N ILE A 71 -4.34 -12.11 6.95
CA ILE A 71 -5.44 -11.94 7.93
C ILE A 71 -6.45 -10.93 7.40
N LEU A 72 -5.95 -9.87 6.76
CA LEU A 72 -6.76 -8.86 6.11
C LEU A 72 -6.71 -9.05 4.59
N LYS A 73 -7.86 -9.06 3.91
CA LYS A 73 -7.93 -9.10 2.45
C LYS A 73 -7.82 -7.67 1.89
N LEU A 74 -7.07 -7.49 0.80
CA LEU A 74 -6.88 -6.19 0.13
C LEU A 74 -8.21 -5.51 -0.23
N ARG A 75 -9.19 -6.30 -0.67
CA ARG A 75 -10.56 -5.85 -0.97
C ARG A 75 -11.25 -5.10 0.18
N ASN A 76 -10.85 -5.35 1.43
CA ASN A 76 -11.45 -4.71 2.61
C ASN A 76 -10.92 -3.30 2.87
N VAL A 77 -9.86 -2.87 2.19
CA VAL A 77 -9.25 -1.54 2.37
C VAL A 77 -9.12 -0.73 1.08
N GLU A 78 -9.13 -1.41 -0.07
CA GLU A 78 -8.91 -0.82 -1.39
C GLU A 78 -9.90 0.31 -1.73
N LYS A 79 -11.22 0.08 -1.60
CA LYS A 79 -12.21 1.12 -1.97
C LYS A 79 -12.07 2.41 -1.16
N PHE A 80 -11.82 2.32 0.14
CA PHE A 80 -11.63 3.49 0.99
C PHE A 80 -10.27 4.15 0.75
N ALA A 81 -9.22 3.37 0.50
CA ALA A 81 -7.91 3.90 0.11
C ALA A 81 -8.00 4.67 -1.23
N ASP A 82 -8.71 4.13 -2.22
CA ASP A 82 -8.97 4.76 -3.51
C ASP A 82 -9.78 6.06 -3.38
N PHE A 83 -10.72 6.10 -2.45
CA PHE A 83 -11.44 7.32 -2.12
C PHE A 83 -10.51 8.38 -1.48
N MET A 84 -9.64 7.97 -0.55
CA MET A 84 -8.69 8.87 0.11
C MET A 84 -7.63 9.42 -0.87
N ILE A 85 -7.09 8.60 -1.77
CA ILE A 85 -6.12 9.05 -2.79
C ILE A 85 -6.79 10.01 -3.78
N SER A 86 -8.06 9.80 -4.13
CA SER A 86 -8.85 10.76 -4.92
C SER A 86 -8.98 12.11 -4.19
N LEU A 87 -9.16 12.08 -2.87
CA LEU A 87 -9.22 13.29 -2.06
C LEU A 87 -7.89 14.06 -2.01
N ILE A 88 -6.74 13.40 -2.22
CA ILE A 88 -5.43 14.08 -2.26
C ILE A 88 -5.39 15.12 -3.41
N ALA A 89 -5.89 14.78 -4.59
CA ALA A 89 -6.02 15.72 -5.71
C ALA A 89 -6.90 16.93 -5.35
N PHE A 90 -8.02 16.68 -4.65
CA PHE A 90 -8.90 17.72 -4.16
C PHE A 90 -8.24 18.60 -3.08
N LEU A 91 -7.45 18.03 -2.17
CA LEU A 91 -6.69 18.77 -1.15
C LEU A 91 -5.60 19.67 -1.73
N PHE A 92 -5.08 19.35 -2.93
CA PHE A 92 -4.11 20.22 -3.60
C PHE A 92 -4.71 21.54 -4.08
N VAL A 93 -6.01 21.59 -4.39
CA VAL A 93 -6.68 22.83 -4.83
C VAL A 93 -6.61 23.94 -3.77
N PRO A 94 -7.09 23.76 -2.52
CA PRO A 94 -6.99 24.78 -1.49
C PRO A 94 -5.54 25.07 -1.09
N ALA A 95 -4.67 24.06 -1.03
CA ALA A 95 -3.25 24.26 -0.75
C ALA A 95 -2.57 25.14 -1.81
N GLY A 96 -2.91 24.94 -3.09
CA GLY A 96 -2.42 25.76 -4.20
C GLY A 96 -2.94 27.19 -4.17
N VAL A 97 -4.23 27.38 -3.86
CA VAL A 97 -4.82 28.73 -3.71
C VAL A 97 -4.15 29.49 -2.55
N GLN A 98 -3.88 28.82 -1.42
CA GLN A 98 -3.15 29.42 -0.29
C GLN A 98 -1.73 29.85 -0.69
N LEU A 99 -1.05 29.04 -1.51
CA LEU A 99 0.27 29.38 -2.03
C LEU A 99 0.20 30.56 -3.01
N ALA A 100 -0.83 30.62 -3.86
CA ALA A 100 -1.08 31.73 -4.78
C ALA A 100 -1.52 33.03 -4.08
N ALA A 101 -1.99 32.97 -2.83
CA ALA A 101 -2.18 34.16 -2.01
C ALA A 101 -0.84 34.69 -1.45
N SER A 102 0.21 33.86 -1.45
CA SER A 102 1.54 34.15 -0.89
C SER A 102 2.60 34.38 -2.00
N LEU A 103 2.21 35.01 -3.12
CA LEU A 103 3.09 35.18 -4.28
C LEU A 103 4.31 36.07 -4.03
N ASP A 104 4.27 36.98 -3.07
CA ASP A 104 5.41 37.84 -2.77
C ASP A 104 6.61 37.04 -2.27
N ILE A 105 6.35 36.02 -1.44
CA ILE A 105 7.38 35.08 -0.96
C ILE A 105 7.90 34.23 -2.13
N LEU A 106 7.00 33.79 -3.03
CA LEU A 106 7.38 33.01 -4.19
C LEU A 106 8.19 33.82 -5.21
N LYS A 107 7.95 35.13 -5.35
CA LYS A 107 8.78 36.00 -6.20
C LYS A 107 10.16 36.23 -5.59
N ALA A 108 10.24 36.42 -4.28
CA ALA A 108 11.51 36.66 -3.59
C ALA A 108 12.39 35.40 -3.48
N GLN A 109 11.78 34.21 -3.29
CA GLN A 109 12.50 32.97 -2.96
C GLN A 109 12.13 31.77 -3.84
N GLY A 110 11.32 31.96 -4.90
CA GLY A 110 10.80 30.85 -5.71
C GLY A 110 11.86 30.02 -6.39
N LEU A 111 12.98 30.64 -6.80
CA LEU A 111 14.12 29.90 -7.35
C LEU A 111 14.77 28.99 -6.30
N GLN A 112 14.93 29.48 -5.07
CA GLN A 112 15.48 28.70 -3.96
C GLN A 112 14.54 27.56 -3.55
N ILE A 113 13.23 27.82 -3.47
CA ILE A 113 12.23 26.79 -3.18
C ILE A 113 12.25 25.70 -4.26
N THR A 114 12.24 26.09 -5.54
CA THR A 114 12.26 25.14 -6.66
C THR A 114 13.52 24.27 -6.64
N ALA A 115 14.69 24.88 -6.42
CA ALA A 115 15.94 24.14 -6.30
C ALA A 115 15.90 23.14 -5.13
N VAL A 116 15.39 23.54 -3.96
CA VAL A 116 15.26 22.67 -2.79
C VAL A 116 14.29 21.52 -3.06
N VAL A 117 13.13 21.77 -3.67
CA VAL A 117 12.17 20.70 -4.01
C VAL A 117 12.75 19.70 -5.01
N LEU A 118 13.45 20.18 -6.05
CA LEU A 118 14.09 19.30 -7.03
C LEU A 118 15.17 18.44 -6.38
N ILE A 119 16.06 19.05 -5.59
CA ILE A 119 17.12 18.32 -4.90
C ILE A 119 16.52 17.32 -3.90
N ALA A 120 15.55 17.73 -3.09
CA ALA A 120 14.87 16.84 -2.13
C ALA A 120 14.18 15.66 -2.83
N THR A 121 13.54 15.90 -3.97
CA THR A 121 12.92 14.85 -4.77
C THR A 121 13.94 13.84 -5.29
N ILE A 122 15.06 14.31 -5.86
CA ILE A 122 16.14 13.44 -6.35
C ILE A 122 16.73 12.63 -5.19
N VAL A 123 17.04 13.27 -4.06
CA VAL A 123 17.58 12.60 -2.88
C VAL A 123 16.60 11.56 -2.33
N MET A 124 15.32 11.90 -2.24
CA MET A 124 14.27 10.96 -1.80
C MET A 124 14.17 9.75 -2.73
N LEU A 125 14.19 9.97 -4.06
CA LEU A 125 14.17 8.88 -5.03
C LEU A 125 15.39 7.95 -4.87
N VAL A 126 16.60 8.52 -4.76
CA VAL A 126 17.83 7.74 -4.53
C VAL A 126 17.74 6.94 -3.23
N LEU A 127 17.27 7.54 -2.14
CA LEU A 127 17.14 6.88 -0.84
C LEU A 127 16.12 5.73 -0.90
N VAL A 128 14.97 5.94 -1.55
CA VAL A 128 13.95 4.90 -1.75
C VAL A 128 14.51 3.77 -2.62
N SER A 129 15.19 4.08 -3.71
CA SER A 129 15.82 3.08 -4.59
C SER A 129 16.88 2.27 -3.84
N TYR A 130 17.76 2.90 -3.06
CA TYR A 130 18.75 2.20 -2.24
C TYR A 130 18.10 1.28 -1.20
N THR A 131 17.06 1.77 -0.53
CA THR A 131 16.31 0.97 0.46
C THR A 131 15.64 -0.24 -0.19
N ALA A 132 15.02 -0.05 -1.37
CA ALA A 132 14.37 -1.13 -2.12
C ALA A 132 15.37 -2.17 -2.63
N VAL A 133 16.50 -1.73 -3.22
CA VAL A 133 17.57 -2.63 -3.69
C VAL A 133 18.20 -3.38 -2.52
N GLY A 134 18.45 -2.71 -1.39
CA GLY A 134 18.94 -3.33 -0.16
C GLY A 134 17.98 -4.40 0.36
N LEU A 135 16.67 -4.13 0.37
CA LEU A 135 15.65 -5.12 0.77
C LEU A 135 15.61 -6.32 -0.18
N ILE A 136 15.70 -6.09 -1.50
CA ILE A 136 15.73 -7.16 -2.50
C ILE A 136 16.99 -8.02 -2.31
N TRP A 137 18.15 -7.40 -2.13
CA TRP A 137 19.42 -8.09 -1.90
C TRP A 137 19.38 -8.91 -0.59
N LEU A 138 18.83 -8.34 0.49
CA LEU A 138 18.67 -9.00 1.77
C LEU A 138 17.74 -10.22 1.68
N ARG A 139 16.62 -10.10 0.95
CA ARG A 139 15.71 -11.22 0.70
C ARG A 139 16.40 -12.34 -0.08
N GLN A 140 17.19 -12.01 -1.10
CA GLN A 140 17.94 -12.98 -1.91
C GLN A 140 18.99 -13.73 -1.09
N HIS A 141 19.59 -13.09 -0.08
CA HIS A 141 20.56 -13.73 0.80
C HIS A 141 19.90 -14.72 1.77
N LEU A 142 18.67 -14.44 2.21
CA LEU A 142 17.90 -15.32 3.10
C LEU A 142 17.24 -16.50 2.36
N PHE A 143 16.80 -16.32 1.11
CA PHE A 143 16.09 -17.36 0.34
C PHE A 143 16.99 -18.40 -0.33
N ARG A 144 18.32 -18.21 -0.33
CA ARG A 144 19.29 -19.18 -0.90
C ARG A 144 19.46 -20.46 -0.08
N ARG A 145 18.87 -20.59 1.12
CA ARG A 145 18.97 -21.81 1.95
C ARG A 145 17.91 -22.87 1.66
N THR A 146 16.78 -22.54 1.04
CA THR A 146 15.73 -23.53 0.72
C THR A 146 15.99 -24.25 -0.60
N THR A 147 16.60 -23.60 -1.59
CA THR A 147 16.94 -24.25 -2.87
C THR A 147 18.15 -25.19 -2.77
N ALA A 148 19.07 -24.94 -1.82
CA ALA A 148 20.22 -25.81 -1.60
C ALA A 148 19.85 -27.12 -0.87
N ALA A 149 18.82 -27.11 -0.02
CA ALA A 149 18.40 -28.31 0.73
C ALA A 149 17.65 -29.34 -0.13
N GLU A 150 17.04 -28.94 -1.25
CA GLU A 150 16.33 -29.85 -2.17
C GLU A 150 17.28 -30.55 -3.16
N GLN A 151 18.46 -29.98 -3.42
CA GLN A 151 19.46 -30.58 -4.31
C GLN A 151 20.36 -31.62 -3.64
N GLU A 152 20.44 -31.66 -2.31
CA GLU A 152 21.29 -32.62 -1.58
C GLU A 152 20.56 -33.94 -1.25
N SER A 153 19.23 -34.01 -1.35
CA SER A 153 18.47 -35.26 -1.15
C SER A 153 18.20 -36.06 -2.44
N THR A 154 18.77 -35.63 -3.57
CA THR A 154 18.62 -36.30 -4.88
C THR A 154 19.95 -36.80 -5.46
N LEU A 155 21.04 -36.74 -4.69
CA LEU A 155 22.32 -37.41 -4.96
C LEU A 155 22.55 -38.60 -4.04
#